data_AF-A0A9W9YF54-F1
#
_entry.id   AF-A0A9W9YF54-F1
#
_cell.length_a   1.000
_cell.length_b   1.000
_cell.length_c   1.000
_cell.angle_alpha   90.00
_cell.angle_beta   90.00
_cell.angle_gamma   90.00
#
_symmetry.space_group_name_H-M   'P 1'
#
loop_
_entity.id
_entity.type
_entity.pdbx_description
1 polymer ?
#
loop_
_entity_poly.entity_id
_entity_poly.type
_entity_poly.pdbx_seq_one_letter_code
_entity_poly.pdbx_strand_id
1 'polypeptide(L)'
;MAPTKITLQTNQETDHENMSDCKSIAGNATTRNIVDLLLVITIIVLLGVAAPIIRGDYCDIDECTSGNHSCPTKAHCINAIGSYTCECFHGYHGSQCLDVDECKLGIHTCDEHANCTNTMGSYKCTCHVG
;
A
#
# COMPACT_ATOMS: atom_id res chain seq x y z
N MET A 1 -21.35 -28.14 2.86
CA MET A 1 -21.93 -28.12 4.22
C MET A 1 -20.93 -27.40 5.11
N ALA A 2 -21.42 -26.43 5.91
CA ALA A 2 -20.69 -25.43 6.73
C ALA A 2 -20.14 -24.19 5.98
N PRO A 3 -20.12 -23.01 6.63
CA PRO A 3 -21.27 -22.38 7.29
C PRO A 3 -21.44 -20.90 6.93
N THR A 4 -22.67 -20.41 7.15
CA THR A 4 -23.06 -19.00 7.19
C THR A 4 -22.29 -18.23 8.26
N LYS A 5 -21.70 -17.07 7.92
CA LYS A 5 -21.34 -16.04 8.89
C LYS A 5 -22.00 -14.73 8.48
N ILE A 6 -23.12 -14.45 9.13
CA ILE A 6 -23.71 -13.12 9.22
C ILE A 6 -22.76 -12.33 10.12
N THR A 7 -22.06 -11.35 9.56
CA THR A 7 -21.36 -10.34 10.36
C THR A 7 -22.04 -9.00 10.12
N LEU A 8 -22.58 -8.47 11.21
CA LEU A 8 -23.28 -7.21 11.34
C LEU A 8 -22.35 -6.05 10.93
N GLN A 9 -22.92 -5.05 10.26
CA GLN A 9 -22.22 -3.80 9.94
C GLN A 9 -21.75 -3.11 11.23
N THR A 10 -20.45 -2.93 11.37
CA THR A 10 -19.86 -1.89 12.21
C THR A 10 -18.92 -1.07 11.34
N ASN A 11 -19.35 0.16 11.04
CA ASN A 11 -18.55 1.36 10.82
C ASN A 11 -17.35 1.28 9.85
N GLN A 12 -17.58 1.74 8.62
CA GLN A 12 -16.63 2.54 7.84
C GLN A 12 -15.22 1.94 7.64
N GLU A 13 -15.12 0.83 6.92
CA GLU A 13 -13.95 0.51 6.11
C GLU A 13 -14.35 0.74 4.66
N THR A 14 -13.79 1.78 4.03
CA THR A 14 -13.86 1.88 2.58
C THR A 14 -12.96 0.77 2.04
N ASP A 15 -13.55 -0.39 1.74
CA ASP A 15 -12.87 -1.50 1.09
C ASP A 15 -12.40 -1.05 -0.29
N HIS A 16 -11.13 -0.69 -0.32
CA HIS A 16 -10.42 -0.20 -1.47
C HIS A 16 -9.75 -1.42 -2.12
N GLU A 17 -10.42 -2.01 -3.11
CA GLU A 17 -9.99 -3.25 -3.76
C GLU A 17 -8.75 -3.00 -4.65
N ASN A 18 -7.75 -3.88 -4.52
CA ASN A 18 -6.54 -3.90 -5.37
C ASN A 18 -6.94 -4.22 -6.83
N MET A 19 -6.16 -3.82 -7.85
CA MET A 19 -6.47 -4.12 -9.27
C MET A 19 -6.78 -5.62 -9.54
N SER A 20 -6.19 -6.54 -8.77
CA SER A 20 -6.48 -7.99 -8.83
C SER A 20 -7.86 -8.39 -8.33
N ASP A 21 -8.44 -7.59 -7.43
CA ASP A 21 -9.73 -7.79 -6.78
C ASP A 21 -10.82 -6.85 -7.31
N CYS A 22 -10.43 -5.81 -8.07
CA CYS A 22 -11.28 -5.07 -8.98
C CYS A 22 -11.80 -6.00 -10.08
N LYS A 23 -12.73 -6.87 -9.70
CA LYS A 23 -13.64 -7.49 -10.63
C LYS A 23 -14.43 -6.32 -11.19
N SER A 24 -14.01 -5.86 -12.36
CA SER A 24 -14.76 -4.89 -13.14
C SER A 24 -16.24 -5.24 -12.99
N ILE A 25 -17.09 -4.25 -12.81
CA ILE A 25 -18.43 -4.36 -13.37
C ILE A 25 -18.23 -4.41 -14.89
N ALA A 26 -17.63 -5.48 -15.41
CA ALA A 26 -17.72 -5.93 -16.78
C ALA A 26 -19.11 -6.58 -16.92
N GLY A 27 -20.12 -5.80 -16.57
CA GLY A 27 -21.52 -6.02 -16.86
C GLY A 27 -21.94 -4.89 -17.79
N ASN A 28 -21.59 -5.03 -19.07
CA ASN A 28 -22.06 -4.24 -20.20
C ASN A 28 -21.54 -2.79 -20.33
N ALA A 29 -20.26 -2.64 -20.68
CA ALA A 29 -19.81 -1.47 -21.43
C ALA A 29 -19.80 -1.83 -22.92
N THR A 30 -20.98 -1.89 -23.55
CA THR A 30 -21.08 -1.76 -25.00
C THR A 30 -20.39 -0.47 -25.40
N THR A 31 -19.46 -0.56 -26.35
CA THR A 31 -18.87 0.51 -27.14
C THR A 31 -19.90 1.63 -27.39
N ARG A 32 -19.88 2.66 -26.53
CA ARG A 32 -20.80 3.79 -26.64
C ARG A 32 -20.31 4.69 -27.77
N ASN A 33 -20.91 4.47 -28.93
CA ASN A 33 -20.94 5.43 -30.00
C ASN A 33 -21.29 6.81 -29.43
N ILE A 34 -20.57 7.85 -29.84
CA ILE A 34 -20.71 9.25 -29.37
C ILE A 34 -22.17 9.78 -29.45
N VAL A 35 -23.03 9.16 -30.25
CA VAL A 35 -24.45 9.48 -30.37
C VAL A 35 -25.30 9.08 -29.16
N ASP A 36 -24.87 8.12 -28.33
CA ASP A 36 -25.57 7.72 -27.09
C ASP A 36 -25.28 8.64 -25.88
N LEU A 37 -24.24 9.49 -25.98
CA LEU A 37 -23.86 10.41 -24.91
C LEU A 37 -24.74 11.66 -24.91
N LEU A 38 -25.11 12.17 -26.09
CA LEU A 38 -25.96 13.36 -26.26
C LEU A 38 -27.41 13.12 -25.84
N LEU A 39 -27.97 11.92 -26.10
CA LEU A 39 -29.34 11.57 -25.72
C LEU A 39 -29.50 11.39 -24.21
N VAL A 40 -28.45 10.96 -23.52
CA VAL A 40 -28.48 10.75 -22.07
C VAL A 40 -28.34 12.06 -21.29
N ILE A 41 -27.55 13.01 -21.81
CA ILE A 41 -27.42 14.35 -21.22
C ILE A 41 -28.76 15.10 -21.20
N THR A 42 -29.57 14.99 -22.27
CA THR A 42 -30.88 15.67 -22.34
C THR A 42 -31.91 15.10 -21.36
N ILE A 43 -31.89 13.79 -21.11
CA ILE A 43 -32.78 13.13 -20.14
C ILE A 43 -32.43 13.51 -18.70
N ILE A 44 -31.15 13.63 -18.36
CA ILE A 44 -30.66 14.02 -17.02
C ILE A 44 -31.11 15.44 -16.66
N VAL A 45 -31.05 16.37 -17.63
CA VAL A 45 -31.47 17.77 -17.45
C VAL A 45 -32.99 17.89 -17.27
N LEU A 46 -33.79 17.06 -17.95
CA LEU A 46 -35.25 17.10 -17.89
C LEU A 46 -35.85 16.45 -16.63
N LEU A 47 -35.16 15.48 -16.03
CA LEU A 47 -35.60 14.80 -14.81
C LEU A 47 -35.11 15.48 -13.52
N GLY A 48 -34.36 16.58 -13.61
CA GLY A 48 -33.94 17.39 -12.46
C GLY A 48 -33.03 16.68 -11.46
N VAL A 49 -32.40 15.56 -11.85
CA VAL A 49 -31.46 14.85 -10.98
C VAL A 49 -30.11 15.57 -11.01
N ALA A 50 -29.71 16.15 -9.89
CA ALA A 50 -28.32 16.55 -9.69
C ALA A 50 -27.46 15.28 -9.59
N ALA A 51 -26.82 14.93 -10.72
CA ALA A 51 -25.69 14.02 -10.95
C ALA A 51 -25.56 12.73 -10.12
N PRO A 52 -25.29 11.56 -10.73
CA PRO A 52 -24.25 10.72 -10.18
C PRO A 52 -22.91 11.41 -10.46
N ILE A 53 -22.24 11.83 -9.39
CA ILE A 53 -20.78 11.97 -9.33
C ILE A 53 -20.20 10.87 -10.21
N ILE A 54 -19.32 11.21 -11.18
CA ILE A 54 -18.53 10.19 -11.88
C ILE A 54 -17.92 9.37 -10.77
N ARG A 55 -18.44 8.15 -10.58
CA ARG A 55 -17.94 7.22 -9.58
C ARG A 55 -16.53 6.98 -10.07
N GLY A 56 -15.57 7.68 -9.48
CA GLY A 56 -14.17 7.46 -9.79
C GLY A 56 -14.00 5.97 -9.64
N ASP A 57 -13.57 5.32 -10.72
CA ASP A 57 -13.13 3.94 -10.65
C ASP A 57 -12.05 3.94 -9.58
N TYR A 58 -12.47 3.55 -8.40
CA TYR A 58 -11.60 3.39 -7.27
C TYR A 58 -11.00 1.99 -7.46
N CYS A 59 -10.18 1.87 -8.51
CA CYS A 59 -9.32 0.73 -8.69
C CYS A 59 -7.92 1.27 -8.52
N ASP A 60 -7.34 0.93 -7.40
CA ASP A 60 -5.99 1.29 -7.07
C ASP A 60 -5.00 0.42 -7.86
N ILE A 61 -3.95 1.03 -8.38
CA ILE A 61 -2.86 0.29 -9.02
C ILE A 61 -1.89 -0.05 -7.91
N ASP A 62 -1.72 -1.33 -7.63
CA ASP A 62 -0.68 -1.76 -6.71
C ASP A 62 0.70 -1.55 -7.32
N GLU A 63 1.37 -0.45 -6.98
CA GLU A 63 2.71 -0.18 -7.50
C GLU A 63 3.73 -1.23 -7.02
N CYS A 64 3.50 -1.85 -5.86
CA CYS A 64 4.39 -2.84 -5.26
C CYS A 64 4.39 -4.16 -6.02
N THR A 65 3.23 -4.64 -6.46
CA THR A 65 3.13 -5.86 -7.26
C THR A 65 3.41 -5.63 -8.74
N SER A 66 3.06 -4.44 -9.26
CA SER A 66 3.36 -4.08 -10.65
C SER A 66 4.84 -3.70 -10.86
N GLY A 67 5.60 -3.49 -9.78
CA GLY A 67 6.98 -3.04 -9.83
C GLY A 67 7.15 -1.58 -10.23
N ASN A 68 6.07 -0.80 -10.25
CA ASN A 68 6.06 0.62 -10.60
C ASN A 68 6.37 1.53 -9.40
N HIS A 69 7.38 1.17 -8.61
CA HIS A 69 7.79 1.90 -7.42
C HIS A 69 9.29 2.23 -7.44
N SER A 70 9.67 3.29 -6.73
CA SER A 70 11.09 3.70 -6.59
C SER A 70 11.67 3.38 -5.20
N CYS A 71 11.10 2.41 -4.48
CA CYS A 71 11.59 2.05 -3.15
C CYS A 71 13.07 1.64 -3.13
N PRO A 72 13.84 2.04 -2.10
CA PRO A 72 15.22 1.59 -1.93
C PRO A 72 15.34 0.07 -1.81
N THR A 73 16.51 -0.48 -2.12
CA THR A 73 16.76 -1.94 -2.09
C THR A 73 16.64 -2.58 -0.71
N LYS A 74 16.69 -1.77 0.35
CA LYS A 74 16.54 -2.19 1.75
C LYS A 74 15.21 -1.70 2.35
N ALA A 75 14.13 -1.77 1.56
CA ALA A 75 12.80 -1.35 1.96
C ALA A 75 11.71 -2.33 1.51
N HIS A 76 10.62 -2.40 2.29
CA HIS A 76 9.34 -2.95 1.87
C HIS A 76 8.56 -1.88 1.10
N CYS A 77 8.04 -2.23 -0.06
CA CYS A 77 6.99 -1.45 -0.70
C CYS A 77 5.65 -1.80 -0.05
N ILE A 78 4.89 -0.78 0.31
CA ILE A 78 3.56 -0.90 0.90
C ILE A 78 2.60 -0.13 0.00
N ASN A 79 1.67 -0.86 -0.61
CA ASN A 79 0.68 -0.26 -1.49
C ASN A 79 -0.23 0.69 -0.70
N ALA A 80 -0.59 1.81 -1.31
CA ALA A 80 -1.48 2.79 -0.72
C ALA A 80 -2.44 3.33 -1.77
N ILE A 81 -3.51 3.92 -1.29
CA ILE A 81 -4.55 4.41 -2.17
C ILE A 81 -4.05 5.58 -3.01
N GLY A 82 -4.00 5.38 -4.33
CA GLY A 82 -3.48 6.33 -5.30
C GLY A 82 -1.97 6.57 -5.17
N SER A 83 -1.23 5.70 -4.47
CA SER A 83 0.19 5.85 -4.24
C SER A 83 0.85 4.60 -3.64
N TYR A 84 2.10 4.73 -3.19
CA TYR A 84 2.76 3.71 -2.40
C TYR A 84 3.67 4.38 -1.37
N THR A 85 4.02 3.62 -0.34
CA THR A 85 5.02 4.03 0.65
C THR A 85 6.14 3.01 0.70
N CYS A 86 7.34 3.46 1.08
CA CYS A 86 8.52 2.63 1.21
C CYS A 86 8.98 2.65 2.66
N GLU A 87 8.96 1.50 3.32
CA GLU A 87 9.40 1.35 4.71
C GLU A 87 10.74 0.62 4.74
N CYS A 88 11.77 1.22 5.34
CA CYS A 88 13.07 0.57 5.44
C CYS A 88 12.99 -0.72 6.28
N PHE A 89 13.81 -1.71 5.92
CA PHE A 89 13.99 -2.91 6.75
C PHE A 89 14.53 -2.53 8.13
N HIS A 90 14.30 -3.40 9.12
CA HIS A 90 14.86 -3.23 10.45
C HIS A 90 16.40 -3.04 10.39
N GLY A 91 16.92 -2.09 11.18
CA GLY A 91 18.33 -1.72 11.16
C GLY A 91 18.72 -0.77 10.02
N TYR A 92 17.76 -0.26 9.24
CA TYR A 92 18.00 0.73 8.18
C TYR A 92 17.13 1.98 8.39
N HIS A 93 17.64 3.15 7.96
CA HIS A 93 16.93 4.42 8.10
C HIS A 93 17.22 5.42 6.96
N GLY A 94 16.39 6.45 6.87
CA GLY A 94 16.52 7.55 5.90
C GLY A 94 15.94 7.21 4.52
N SER A 95 15.98 8.18 3.61
CA SER A 95 15.36 8.06 2.28
C SER A 95 15.99 7.00 1.37
N GLN A 96 17.20 6.56 1.68
CA GLN A 96 17.93 5.53 0.95
C GLN A 96 18.06 4.22 1.72
N CYS A 97 17.41 4.10 2.89
CA CYS A 97 17.53 2.96 3.79
C CYS A 97 18.98 2.55 4.01
N LEU A 98 19.75 3.47 4.59
CA LEU A 98 21.14 3.24 4.96
C LEU A 98 21.20 2.54 6.30
N ASP A 99 22.24 1.73 6.45
CA ASP A 99 22.52 0.96 7.66
C ASP A 99 22.61 1.88 8.89
N VAL A 100 21.96 1.45 9.99
CA VAL A 100 22.03 2.13 11.27
C VAL A 100 23.16 1.50 12.07
N ASP A 101 24.21 2.28 12.36
CA ASP A 101 25.31 1.80 13.20
C ASP A 101 24.94 1.87 14.68
N GLU A 102 24.41 0.78 15.23
CA GLU A 102 23.96 0.74 16.62
C GLU A 102 25.12 0.86 17.61
N CYS A 103 26.32 0.43 17.21
CA CYS A 103 27.55 0.56 18.00
C CYS A 103 27.96 2.03 18.15
N LYS A 104 27.94 2.79 17.06
CA LYS A 104 28.28 4.22 17.07
C LYS A 104 27.22 5.07 17.76
N LEU A 105 25.96 4.69 17.64
CA LEU A 105 24.84 5.39 18.30
C LEU A 105 24.71 5.02 19.78
N GLY A 106 25.39 3.95 20.24
CA GLY A 106 25.30 3.48 21.62
C GLY A 106 23.92 2.93 21.99
N ILE A 107 23.16 2.45 21.00
CA ILE A 107 21.82 1.88 21.18
C ILE A 107 21.81 0.34 21.15
N HIS A 108 23.00 -0.26 21.06
CA HIS A 108 23.18 -1.71 21.16
C HIS A 108 22.89 -2.23 22.57
N THR A 109 22.52 -3.51 22.68
CA THR A 109 22.28 -4.19 23.97
C THR A 109 23.38 -5.19 24.33
N CYS A 110 24.62 -4.97 23.85
CA CYS A 110 25.77 -5.77 24.27
C CYS A 110 26.04 -5.65 25.78
N ASP A 111 26.56 -6.74 26.35
CA ASP A 111 27.06 -6.77 27.73
C ASP A 111 28.22 -5.79 27.95
N GLU A 112 28.42 -5.33 29.18
CA GLU A 112 29.51 -4.41 29.53
C GLU A 112 30.91 -5.01 29.29
N HIS A 113 31.03 -6.35 29.30
CA HIS A 113 32.24 -7.10 28.99
C HIS A 113 32.26 -7.64 27.55
N ALA A 114 31.52 -7.02 26.63
CA ALA A 114 31.48 -7.39 25.23
C ALA A 114 31.79 -6.21 24.30
N ASN A 115 32.49 -6.49 23.21
CA ASN A 115 32.72 -5.54 22.13
C ASN A 115 31.55 -5.56 21.14
N CYS A 116 31.02 -4.39 20.81
CA CYS A 116 30.04 -4.22 19.73
C CYS A 116 30.77 -4.11 18.38
N THR A 117 30.25 -4.79 17.36
CA THR A 117 30.69 -4.65 15.96
C THR A 117 29.47 -4.49 15.08
N ASN A 118 29.41 -3.37 14.35
CA ASN A 118 28.30 -3.08 13.45
C ASN A 118 28.27 -4.07 12.28
N THR A 119 27.07 -4.42 11.82
CA THR A 119 26.84 -5.31 10.68
C THR A 119 25.69 -4.77 9.83
N MET A 120 25.56 -5.21 8.57
CA MET A 120 24.46 -4.71 7.73
C MET A 120 23.09 -5.13 8.29
N GLY A 121 22.31 -4.15 8.76
CA GLY A 121 20.97 -4.28 9.34
C GLY A 121 20.94 -4.69 10.81
N SER A 122 22.09 -4.77 11.50
CA SER A 122 22.18 -5.20 12.90
C SER A 122 23.58 -4.99 13.49
N TYR A 123 23.85 -5.57 14.66
CA TYR A 123 25.16 -5.57 15.28
C TYR A 123 25.47 -6.95 15.91
N LYS A 124 26.76 -7.19 16.14
CA LYS A 124 27.25 -8.38 16.84
C LYS A 124 27.99 -7.99 18.10
N CYS A 125 27.66 -8.65 19.21
CA CYS A 125 28.40 -8.56 20.46
C CYS A 125 29.39 -9.72 20.55
N THR A 126 30.65 -9.42 20.86
CA THR A 126 31.70 -10.43 21.08
C THR A 126 32.26 -10.26 22.48
N CYS A 127 32.05 -11.26 23.35
CA CYS A 127 32.54 -11.22 24.72
C CYS A 127 34.07 -11.15 24.76
N HIS A 128 34.60 -10.42 25.74
CA HIS A 128 36.03 -10.43 26.03
C HIS A 128 36.47 -11.82 26.46
N VAL A 129 37.72 -12.16 26.12
CA VAL A 129 38.32 -13.43 26.57
C VAL A 129 38.66 -13.28 28.05
N GLY A 130 38.24 -14.25 28.87
CA GLY A 130 38.47 -14.30 30.31
C GLY A 130 39.59 -15.25 30.69
#